data_AF-A0A2X0MCY0-F1
#
_entry.id   AF-A0A2X0MCY0-F1
#
_cell.length_a   1.000
_cell.length_b   1.000
_cell.length_c   1.000
_cell.angle_alpha   90.00
_cell.angle_beta   90.00
_cell.angle_gamma   90.00
#
_symmetry.space_group_name_H-M   'P 1'
#
loop_
_entity.id
_entity.type
_entity.pdbx_description
1 polymer ?
#
loop_
_entity_poly.entity_id
_entity_poly.type
_entity_poly.pdbx_seq_one_letter_code
_entity_poly.pdbx_strand_id
1 'polypeptide(L)'
;MGRGGHWCTRPVPTSNRAKKQKSCLNSPARGSSFGWVNGPADLETWSSIHYLRPCSTLSRLSWPTASQPVPFEALIPFGLLTVMFAATGTLFSAARRMTNDGKPARHTLDTWEVNMMERDRRLTGSLRGQSTEPKAPKAFATNSVWETEKIDSPFF
;
A
#
# COMPACT_ATOMS: atom_id res chain seq x y z
N MET A 1 -37.80 10.04 -32.64
CA MET A 1 -37.83 11.19 -31.72
C MET A 1 -36.80 10.95 -30.63
N GLY A 2 -35.66 11.64 -30.71
CA GLY A 2 -34.49 11.39 -29.84
C GLY A 2 -34.69 12.01 -28.45
N ARG A 3 -34.59 11.19 -27.41
CA ARG A 3 -34.61 11.67 -26.02
C ARG A 3 -33.26 12.37 -25.72
N GLY A 4 -33.29 13.69 -25.57
CA GLY A 4 -32.12 14.48 -25.22
C GLY A 4 -31.61 14.10 -23.83
N GLY A 5 -30.40 13.54 -23.75
CA GLY A 5 -29.73 13.34 -22.48
C GLY A 5 -29.42 14.69 -21.86
N HIS A 6 -29.84 14.90 -20.62
CA HIS A 6 -29.44 16.06 -19.84
C HIS A 6 -27.98 15.86 -19.38
N TRP A 7 -27.13 16.87 -19.60
CA TRP A 7 -25.72 16.87 -19.25
C TRP A 7 -25.47 17.92 -18.17
N CYS A 8 -24.78 17.55 -17.09
CA CYS A 8 -24.36 18.48 -16.04
C CYS A 8 -22.84 18.63 -16.04
N THR A 9 -22.34 19.84 -15.78
CA THR A 9 -20.91 20.06 -15.53
C THR A 9 -20.57 19.58 -14.13
N ARG A 10 -19.51 18.80 -14.01
CA ARG A 10 -19.08 18.31 -12.70
C ARG A 10 -18.38 19.46 -11.94
N PRO A 11 -18.85 19.87 -10.75
CA PRO A 11 -18.18 20.91 -9.99
C PRO A 11 -16.79 20.42 -9.59
N VAL A 12 -15.77 21.28 -9.73
CA VAL A 12 -14.41 20.99 -9.27
C VAL A 12 -14.49 20.62 -7.78
N PRO A 13 -14.04 19.43 -7.39
CA PRO A 13 -14.11 19.00 -6.00
C PRO A 13 -13.15 19.85 -5.17
N THR A 14 -13.64 20.95 -4.62
CA THR A 14 -12.96 21.67 -3.55
C THR A 14 -13.00 20.78 -2.31
N SER A 15 -11.86 20.69 -1.63
CA SER A 15 -11.56 19.67 -0.63
C SER A 15 -12.41 19.79 0.66
N ASN A 16 -13.68 19.40 0.60
CA ASN A 16 -14.49 19.21 1.81
C ASN A 16 -13.96 18.07 2.73
N ARG A 17 -12.94 17.32 2.28
CA ARG A 17 -12.30 16.23 3.04
C ARG A 17 -11.26 16.70 4.08
N ALA A 18 -10.78 17.95 4.01
CA ALA A 18 -9.89 18.49 5.04
C ALA A 18 -10.58 18.57 6.43
N LYS A 19 -11.91 18.67 6.47
CA LYS A 19 -12.67 18.64 7.74
C LYS A 19 -12.80 17.22 8.30
N LYS A 20 -12.91 16.19 7.46
CA LYS A 20 -13.04 14.80 7.91
C LYS A 20 -11.72 14.23 8.44
N GLN A 21 -10.57 14.68 7.93
CA GLN A 21 -9.27 14.25 8.45
C GLN A 21 -8.96 14.81 9.85
N LYS A 22 -9.39 16.05 10.16
CA LYS A 22 -9.27 16.62 11.50
C LYS A 22 -10.18 15.94 12.53
N SER A 23 -11.32 15.39 12.11
CA SER A 23 -12.17 14.57 12.99
C SER A 23 -11.62 13.17 13.27
N CYS A 24 -10.82 12.60 12.36
CA CYS A 24 -10.13 11.33 12.62
C CYS A 24 -8.96 11.46 13.61
N LEU A 25 -8.38 12.66 13.73
CA LEU A 25 -7.28 12.93 14.67
C LEU A 25 -7.73 13.01 16.14
N ASN A 26 -9.04 13.06 16.39
CA ASN A 26 -9.64 13.05 17.73
C ASN A 26 -10.39 11.73 18.04
N SER A 27 -10.13 10.66 17.29
CA SER A 27 -10.58 9.33 17.70
C SER A 27 -9.64 8.80 18.77
N PRO A 28 -10.10 8.57 20.02
CA PRO A 28 -9.27 7.90 21.01
C PRO A 28 -8.92 6.51 20.46
N ALA A 29 -7.63 6.17 20.56
CA ALA A 29 -7.08 4.91 20.12
C ALA A 29 -7.95 3.76 20.62
N ARG A 30 -8.70 3.14 19.71
CA ARG A 30 -9.34 1.85 19.97
C ARG A 30 -8.20 0.84 19.92
N GLY A 31 -7.62 0.58 21.09
CA GLY A 31 -6.51 -0.34 21.28
C GLY A 31 -6.79 -1.65 20.54
N SER A 32 -5.90 -1.97 19.62
CA SER A 32 -5.81 -3.32 19.06
C SER A 32 -5.51 -4.25 20.23
N SER A 33 -6.52 -5.01 20.64
CA SER A 33 -6.40 -6.15 21.54
C SER A 33 -5.65 -7.26 20.81
N PHE A 34 -4.35 -7.06 20.63
CA PHE A 34 -3.39 -8.17 20.56
C PHE A 34 -2.77 -8.23 21.94
N GLY A 35 -3.56 -8.78 22.86
CA GLY A 35 -3.16 -9.03 24.23
C GLY A 35 -1.98 -9.99 24.23
N TRP A 36 -0.84 -9.45 24.65
CA TRP A 36 0.28 -10.20 25.13
C TRP A 36 -0.21 -11.25 26.13
N VAL A 37 -0.13 -12.53 25.78
CA VAL A 37 -0.30 -13.65 26.71
C VAL A 37 0.93 -13.64 27.62
N ASN A 38 0.83 -12.89 28.70
CA ASN A 38 1.63 -13.03 29.91
C ASN A 38 0.76 -12.54 31.08
N GLY A 39 -0.05 -13.45 31.61
CA GLY A 39 -0.74 -13.30 32.90
C GLY A 39 -0.30 -14.43 33.84
N PRO A 40 0.00 -14.16 35.12
CA PRO A 40 0.46 -15.15 36.08
C PRO A 40 -0.75 -15.92 36.64
N ALA A 41 -0.66 -17.24 36.69
CA ALA A 41 -1.61 -18.08 37.40
C ALA A 41 -0.81 -19.04 38.29
N ASP A 42 -0.49 -18.55 39.48
CA ASP A 42 -0.23 -19.41 40.62
C ASP A 42 -1.59 -19.90 41.16
N LEU A 43 -1.72 -21.21 41.34
CA LEU A 43 -2.17 -21.90 42.56
C LEU A 43 -2.86 -23.23 42.21
N GLU A 44 -2.20 -24.30 42.67
CA GLU A 44 -2.79 -25.36 43.50
C GLU A 44 -3.96 -26.16 42.90
N THR A 45 -3.70 -27.42 42.52
CA THR A 45 -4.42 -28.64 42.99
C THR A 45 -4.23 -29.81 42.02
N TRP A 46 -3.06 -30.45 42.02
CA TRP A 46 -2.97 -31.88 41.67
C TRP A 46 -1.90 -32.52 42.54
N SER A 47 -2.23 -32.63 43.83
CA SER A 47 -1.55 -33.55 44.72
C SER A 47 -1.88 -35.00 44.32
N SER A 48 -0.83 -35.79 44.20
CA SER A 48 -0.83 -37.24 44.48
C SER A 48 -1.30 -38.20 43.39
N ILE A 49 -0.42 -38.54 42.44
CA ILE A 49 -0.29 -39.91 41.91
C ILE A 49 1.20 -40.23 41.68
N HIS A 50 1.79 -40.84 42.72
CA HIS A 50 2.91 -41.80 42.70
C HIS A 50 4.34 -41.38 42.29
N TYR A 51 5.13 -41.16 43.34
CA TYR A 51 6.56 -41.49 43.43
C TYR A 51 6.85 -42.95 43.00
N LEU A 52 7.88 -43.14 42.15
CA LEU A 52 9.13 -43.88 42.43
C LEU A 52 9.77 -44.41 41.12
N ARG A 53 10.82 -43.72 40.65
CA ARG A 53 12.14 -44.34 40.37
C ARG A 53 13.22 -43.25 40.36
N PRO A 54 14.12 -43.21 41.35
CA PRO A 54 15.38 -42.51 41.23
C PRO A 54 16.44 -43.44 40.63
N CYS A 55 17.53 -42.82 40.21
CA CYS A 55 18.86 -43.37 39.99
C CYS A 55 19.29 -43.57 38.53
N SER A 56 20.25 -42.70 38.18
CA SER A 56 21.42 -42.95 37.34
C SER A 56 21.21 -43.23 35.86
N THR A 57 21.04 -42.16 35.08
CA THR A 57 21.94 -41.94 33.93
C THR A 57 21.96 -40.45 33.55
N LEU A 58 22.80 -39.71 34.26
CA LEU A 58 23.39 -38.48 33.73
C LEU A 58 24.28 -38.87 32.54
N SER A 59 23.69 -38.96 31.35
CA SER A 59 24.43 -38.99 30.10
C SER A 59 23.88 -37.91 29.19
N ARG A 60 24.47 -36.72 29.37
CA ARG A 60 24.89 -35.85 28.28
C ARG A 60 23.75 -35.33 27.39
N LEU A 61 23.29 -34.13 27.76
CA LEU A 61 23.05 -33.09 26.76
C LEU A 61 24.26 -33.02 25.83
N SER A 62 24.10 -33.56 24.64
CA SER A 62 24.75 -33.02 23.46
C SER A 62 23.66 -32.96 22.41
N TRP A 63 23.02 -31.79 22.31
CA TRP A 63 22.42 -31.38 21.04
C TRP A 63 23.46 -31.72 19.97
N PRO A 64 23.13 -32.49 18.91
CA PRO A 64 24.07 -32.61 17.82
C PRO A 64 24.29 -31.18 17.34
N THR A 65 25.51 -30.68 17.49
CA THR A 65 25.97 -29.56 16.68
C THR A 65 25.91 -30.09 15.26
N ALA A 66 24.76 -29.91 14.61
CA ALA A 66 24.52 -30.32 13.25
C ALA A 66 25.31 -29.36 12.36
N SER A 67 26.63 -29.51 12.33
CA SER A 67 27.43 -29.12 11.16
C SER A 67 27.22 -30.20 10.09
N GLN A 68 25.97 -30.40 9.68
CA GLN A 68 25.67 -31.07 8.42
C GLN A 68 25.83 -29.97 7.36
N PRO A 69 26.71 -30.12 6.36
CA PRO A 69 26.84 -29.12 5.30
C PRO A 69 25.46 -28.90 4.67
N VAL A 70 25.10 -27.63 4.45
CA VAL A 70 23.77 -27.28 3.92
C VAL A 70 23.56 -27.99 2.58
N PRO A 71 22.45 -28.73 2.39
CA PRO A 71 22.19 -29.43 1.14
C PRO A 71 21.88 -28.40 0.04
N PHE A 72 22.87 -28.10 -0.81
CA PHE A 72 22.78 -27.10 -1.87
C PHE A 72 21.72 -27.44 -2.93
N GLU A 73 21.41 -28.72 -3.12
CA GLU A 73 20.34 -29.19 -4.02
C GLU A 73 18.97 -28.58 -3.69
N ALA A 74 18.70 -28.36 -2.40
CA ALA A 74 17.47 -27.71 -1.97
C ALA A 74 17.48 -26.19 -2.23
N LEU A 75 18.64 -25.57 -2.41
CA LEU A 75 18.77 -24.12 -2.62
C LEU A 75 18.60 -23.69 -4.08
N ILE A 76 18.78 -24.60 -5.04
CA ILE A 76 18.59 -24.33 -6.47
C ILE A 76 17.18 -23.81 -6.79
N PRO A 77 16.08 -24.46 -6.34
CA PRO A 77 14.74 -23.95 -6.63
C PRO A 77 14.47 -22.59 -5.96
N PHE A 78 14.94 -22.37 -4.73
CA PHE A 78 14.79 -21.08 -4.06
C PHE A 78 15.64 -19.98 -4.71
N GLY A 79 16.83 -20.32 -5.21
CA GLY A 79 17.68 -19.43 -6.00
C GLY A 79 17.00 -19.01 -7.30
N LEU A 80 16.43 -19.96 -8.04
CA LEU A 80 15.73 -19.64 -9.29
C LEU A 80 14.49 -18.77 -9.04
N LEU A 81 13.68 -19.09 -8.02
CA LEU A 81 12.54 -18.26 -7.63
C LEU A 81 12.98 -16.83 -7.30
N THR A 82 13.96 -16.66 -6.42
CA THR A 82 14.44 -15.33 -6.03
C THR A 82 14.99 -14.53 -7.21
N VAL A 83 15.71 -15.17 -8.13
CA VAL A 83 16.23 -14.50 -9.35
C VAL A 83 15.09 -14.08 -10.27
N MET A 84 14.09 -14.93 -10.52
CA MET A 84 12.95 -14.58 -11.36
C MET A 84 12.09 -13.46 -10.75
N PHE A 85 11.88 -13.48 -9.43
CA PHE A 85 11.18 -12.41 -8.72
C PHE A 85 11.97 -11.09 -8.72
N ALA A 86 13.29 -11.14 -8.54
CA ALA A 86 14.15 -9.97 -8.62
C ALA A 86 14.19 -9.38 -10.04
N ALA A 87 14.32 -10.24 -11.07
CA ALA A 87 14.29 -9.82 -12.47
C ALA A 87 12.95 -9.17 -12.82
N THR A 88 11.83 -9.77 -12.41
CA THR A 88 10.49 -9.20 -12.64
C THR A 88 10.31 -7.88 -11.88
N GLY A 89 10.74 -7.81 -10.62
CA GLY A 89 10.62 -6.60 -9.79
C GLY A 89 11.44 -5.43 -10.34
N THR A 90 12.67 -5.68 -10.77
CA THR A 90 13.54 -4.65 -11.39
C THR A 90 12.98 -4.20 -12.73
N LEU A 91 12.57 -5.13 -13.59
CA LEU A 91 11.96 -4.82 -14.89
C LEU A 91 10.69 -4.00 -14.74
N PHE A 92 9.78 -4.40 -13.84
CA PHE A 92 8.54 -3.67 -13.60
C PHE A 92 8.79 -2.27 -13.03
N SER A 93 9.75 -2.13 -12.11
CA SER A 93 10.14 -0.85 -11.54
C SER A 93 10.74 0.09 -12.59
N ALA A 94 11.55 -0.44 -13.51
CA ALA A 94 12.10 0.30 -14.63
C ALA A 94 11.01 0.75 -15.61
N ALA A 95 10.12 -0.17 -16.02
CA ALA A 95 9.00 0.14 -16.91
C ALA A 95 8.12 1.26 -16.35
N ARG A 96 7.81 1.23 -15.04
CA ARG A 96 7.04 2.31 -14.39
C ARG A 96 7.78 3.65 -14.42
N ARG A 97 9.10 3.67 -14.22
CA ARG A 97 9.88 4.92 -14.36
C ARG A 97 9.90 5.44 -15.79
N MET A 98 10.02 4.56 -16.78
CA MET A 98 10.00 4.95 -18.20
C MET A 98 8.69 5.64 -18.59
N THR A 99 7.54 5.15 -18.10
CA THR A 99 6.24 5.79 -18.36
C THR A 99 6.01 7.10 -17.60
N ASN A 100 6.81 7.38 -16.57
CA ASN A 100 6.61 8.50 -15.66
C ASN A 100 7.66 9.62 -15.86
N ASP A 101 8.18 9.79 -17.07
CA ASP A 101 9.25 10.75 -17.38
C ASP A 101 10.50 10.54 -16.50
N GLY A 102 10.78 9.30 -16.10
CA GLY A 102 11.87 8.92 -15.19
C GLY A 102 11.57 9.10 -13.70
N LYS A 103 10.41 9.66 -13.34
CA LYS A 103 10.03 9.98 -11.95
C LYS A 103 9.41 8.76 -11.26
N PRO A 104 9.54 8.64 -9.92
CA PRO A 104 8.84 7.59 -9.18
C PRO A 104 7.32 7.75 -9.28
N ALA A 105 6.59 6.63 -9.24
CA ALA A 105 5.13 6.65 -9.23
C ALA A 105 4.61 7.23 -7.90
N ARG A 106 3.71 8.22 -7.98
CA ARG A 106 3.04 8.78 -6.79
C ARG A 106 1.91 7.84 -6.36
N HIS A 107 1.86 7.54 -5.07
CA HIS A 107 0.82 6.73 -4.44
C HIS A 107 -0.16 7.62 -3.68
N THR A 108 -1.32 7.05 -3.32
CA THR A 108 -2.33 7.71 -2.45
C THR A 108 -2.74 9.11 -2.91
N LEU A 109 -3.08 9.23 -4.20
CA LEU A 109 -3.48 10.50 -4.80
C LEU A 109 -4.84 10.95 -4.27
N ASP A 110 -4.89 12.14 -3.67
CA ASP A 110 -6.13 12.81 -3.30
C ASP A 110 -6.74 13.55 -4.50
N THR A 111 -7.97 14.04 -4.33
CA THR A 111 -8.68 14.69 -5.44
C THR A 111 -8.03 16.01 -5.86
N TRP A 112 -7.38 16.70 -4.92
CA TRP A 112 -6.67 17.93 -5.19
C TRP A 112 -5.43 17.67 -6.05
N GLU A 113 -4.64 16.64 -5.72
CA GLU A 113 -3.45 16.20 -6.44
C GLU A 113 -3.80 15.71 -7.85
N VAL A 114 -4.93 15.02 -8.02
CA VAL A 114 -5.43 14.64 -9.34
C VAL A 114 -5.74 15.87 -10.19
N ASN A 115 -6.44 16.86 -9.63
CA ASN A 115 -6.72 18.12 -10.32
C ASN A 115 -5.43 18.90 -10.64
N MET A 116 -4.44 18.87 -9.73
CA MET A 116 -3.14 19.53 -9.95
C MET A 116 -2.33 18.85 -11.06
N MET A 117 -2.34 17.51 -11.13
CA MET A 117 -1.68 16.78 -12.22
C MET A 117 -2.32 17.07 -13.58
N GLU A 118 -3.64 17.19 -13.64
CA GLU A 118 -4.35 17.56 -14.86
C GLU A 118 -4.02 19.00 -15.29
N ARG A 119 -3.92 19.93 -14.32
CA ARG A 119 -3.41 21.29 -14.58
C ARG A 119 -1.98 21.26 -15.13
N ASP A 120 -1.08 20.50 -14.51
CA ASP A 120 0.33 20.40 -14.91
C ASP A 120 0.47 19.78 -16.30
N ARG A 121 -0.39 18.81 -16.63
CA ARG A 121 -0.48 18.21 -17.98
C ARG A 121 -0.88 19.25 -19.03
N ARG A 122 -1.80 20.18 -18.71
CA ARG A 122 -2.19 21.27 -19.62
C ARG A 122 -1.07 22.30 -19.82
N LEU A 123 -0.22 22.49 -18.81
CA LEU A 123 0.93 23.41 -18.87
C LEU A 123 2.12 22.83 -19.64
N THR A 124 2.42 21.55 -19.44
CA THR A 124 3.66 20.92 -19.92
C THR A 124 3.46 19.91 -21.04
N GLY A 125 2.22 19.45 -21.26
CA GLY A 125 1.89 18.41 -22.23
C GLY A 125 2.15 16.98 -21.74
N SER A 126 2.93 16.77 -20.67
CA SER A 126 3.18 15.45 -20.09
C SER A 126 2.50 15.29 -18.72
N LEU A 127 2.11 14.06 -18.38
CA LEU A 127 1.39 13.77 -17.13
C LEU A 127 2.24 14.06 -15.88
N ARG A 128 3.57 14.05 -16.01
CA ARG A 128 4.53 14.23 -14.90
C ARG A 128 5.48 15.39 -15.12
N GLY A 129 5.25 16.21 -16.14
CA GLY A 129 6.01 17.41 -16.42
C GLY A 129 5.87 18.42 -15.29
N GLN A 130 6.95 19.13 -14.99
CA GLN A 130 6.93 20.25 -14.06
C GLN A 130 7.53 21.44 -14.82
N SER A 131 6.88 22.59 -14.74
CA SER A 131 7.38 23.84 -15.32
C SER A 131 7.66 24.82 -14.19
N THR A 132 8.82 25.47 -14.27
CA THR A 132 9.24 26.53 -13.36
C THR A 132 9.14 27.92 -13.99
N GLU A 133 8.57 28.01 -15.20
CA GLU A 133 8.47 29.27 -15.93
C GLU A 133 7.50 30.23 -15.23
N PRO A 134 7.90 31.48 -14.92
CA PRO A 134 7.04 32.44 -14.22
C PRO A 134 5.82 32.87 -15.05
N LYS A 135 5.92 32.83 -16.39
CA LYS A 135 4.81 33.17 -17.29
C LYS A 135 4.28 31.92 -17.98
N ALA A 136 3.00 31.63 -17.78
CA ALA A 136 2.35 30.50 -18.42
C ALA A 136 2.35 30.63 -19.96
N PRO A 137 2.41 29.51 -20.70
CA PRO A 137 2.33 29.53 -22.15
C PRO A 137 0.96 30.04 -22.60
N LYS A 138 0.93 30.77 -23.73
CA LYS A 138 -0.31 31.39 -24.26
C LYS A 138 -1.44 30.37 -24.48
N ALA A 139 -1.09 29.15 -24.88
CA ALA A 139 -2.04 28.05 -25.10
C ALA A 139 -2.78 27.60 -23.82
N PHE A 140 -2.25 27.89 -22.63
CA PHE A 140 -2.91 27.54 -21.37
C PHE A 140 -4.19 28.34 -21.14
N ALA A 141 -4.27 29.56 -21.67
CA ALA A 141 -5.46 30.41 -21.53
C ALA A 141 -6.70 29.83 -22.24
N THR A 142 -6.50 29.01 -23.28
CA THR A 142 -7.58 28.44 -24.10
C THR A 142 -7.81 26.95 -23.86
N ASN A 143 -6.87 26.25 -23.22
CA ASN A 143 -6.94 24.79 -22.96
C ASN A 143 -7.67 24.45 -21.64
N SER A 144 -8.78 25.12 -21.33
CA SER A 144 -9.60 24.80 -20.16
C SER A 144 -10.65 23.75 -20.52
N VAL A 145 -10.63 22.59 -19.86
CA VAL A 145 -11.60 21.50 -20.08
C VAL A 145 -12.61 21.46 -18.94
N TRP A 146 -13.89 21.36 -19.30
CA TRP A 146 -15.01 21.15 -18.40
C TRP A 146 -15.56 19.74 -18.62
N GLU A 147 -15.52 18.92 -17.57
CA GLU A 147 -16.05 17.56 -17.63
C GLU A 147 -17.57 17.60 -17.56
N THR A 148 -18.22 16.92 -18.49
CA THR A 148 -19.67 16.72 -18.51
C THR A 148 -19.98 15.29 -18.09
N GLU A 149 -20.85 15.15 -17.10
CA GLU A 149 -21.37 13.85 -16.71
C GLU A 149 -22.79 13.67 -17.28
N LYS A 150 -23.08 12.45 -17.73
CA LYS A 150 -24.42 12.07 -18.16
C LYS A 150 -25.29 11.96 -16.92
N ILE A 151 -26.47 12.59 -16.96
CA ILE A 151 -27.46 12.42 -15.90
C ILE A 151 -28.16 11.08 -16.15
N ASP A 152 -27.75 10.06 -15.41
CA ASP A 152 -28.49 8.80 -15.33
C ASP A 152 -29.60 8.96 -14.30
N SER A 153 -30.75 9.48 -14.72
CA SER A 153 -31.96 9.53 -13.88
C SER A 153 -32.56 8.12 -13.78
N PRO A 154 -32.59 7.46 -12.61
CA PRO A 154 -33.20 6.14 -12.45
C PRO A 154 -34.73 6.18 -12.40
N PHE A 155 -35.32 7.36 -12.54
CA PHE A 155 -36.76 7.61 -12.39
C PHE A 155 -37.37 8.14 -13.69
N PHE A 156 -37.31 7.29 -14.72
CA PHE A 156 -38.34 7.13 -15.76
C PHE A 156 -38.36 5.67 -16.20
#